data_AF-A0A1X2HL94-F1
#
_entry.id   AF-A0A1X2HL94-F1
#
_cell.length_a   1.000
_cell.length_b   1.000
_cell.length_c   1.000
_cell.angle_alpha   90.00
_cell.angle_beta   90.00
_cell.angle_gamma   90.00
#
_symmetry.space_group_name_H-M   'P 1'
#
loop_
_entity.id
_entity.type
_entity.pdbx_description
1 polymer ?
#
loop_
_entity_poly.entity_id
_entity_poly.type
_entity_poly.pdbx_seq_one_letter_code
_entity_poly.pdbx_strand_id
1 'polypeptide(L)'
;MAALNQNNQRRSSQSTHSAHSVHPPIHSSHEYTSLPETIGRRVDPQYSKTLHSRLKEILNFHLEGFPGTQPVSFESKHLAELQREDYYVCEKTDGIRYLLLFLQSPKGPASFLFDQNRVWYYVPNLLFPMRGRDKEYLKDTLLDGELVIESDENKV
;
A
#
# COMPACT_ATOMS: atom_id res chain seq x y z
N MET A 1 -21.28 -43.17 -52.13
CA MET A 1 -20.32 -43.92 -52.94
C MET A 1 -19.73 -42.97 -53.97
N ALA A 2 -18.38 -42.93 -53.99
CA ALA A 2 -17.46 -42.28 -54.93
C ALA A 2 -17.50 -40.74 -55.06
N ALA A 3 -16.40 -40.01 -55.20
CA ALA A 3 -14.97 -40.18 -54.91
C ALA A 3 -14.28 -38.83 -55.24
N LEU A 4 -13.22 -38.48 -54.48
CA LEU A 4 -11.93 -37.83 -54.79
C LEU A 4 -11.75 -37.04 -56.12
N ASN A 5 -10.86 -36.05 -56.30
CA ASN A 5 -9.85 -35.31 -55.52
C ASN A 5 -9.04 -34.48 -56.56
N GLN A 6 -8.40 -33.37 -56.16
CA GLN A 6 -7.00 -32.95 -56.46
C GLN A 6 -6.78 -31.45 -56.76
N ASN A 7 -6.16 -30.80 -55.77
CA ASN A 7 -5.12 -29.75 -55.75
C ASN A 7 -4.58 -29.15 -57.06
N ASN A 8 -4.33 -27.82 -57.09
CA ASN A 8 -2.96 -27.28 -57.20
C ASN A 8 -2.80 -25.76 -56.84
N GLN A 9 -1.88 -25.51 -55.89
CA GLN A 9 -0.84 -24.46 -55.77
C GLN A 9 -1.07 -22.93 -55.90
N ARG A 10 -0.82 -22.25 -54.74
CA ARG A 10 0.05 -21.06 -54.44
C ARG A 10 0.07 -19.81 -55.35
N ARG A 11 -0.28 -18.64 -54.78
CA ARG A 11 0.66 -17.53 -54.43
C ARG A 11 -0.03 -16.34 -53.70
N SER A 12 0.54 -16.04 -52.54
CA SER A 12 0.62 -14.79 -51.75
C SER A 12 0.07 -13.46 -52.29
N SER A 13 -0.70 -12.76 -51.44
CA SER A 13 -0.44 -11.35 -51.07
C SER A 13 -1.14 -11.00 -49.74
N GLN A 14 -0.39 -10.35 -48.86
CA GLN A 14 -0.70 -9.94 -47.49
C GLN A 14 -1.85 -8.91 -47.40
N SER A 15 -2.62 -8.95 -46.32
CA SER A 15 -2.78 -7.78 -45.43
C SER A 15 -3.28 -8.23 -44.05
N THR A 16 -2.61 -7.67 -43.04
CA THR A 16 -2.68 -7.95 -41.61
C THR A 16 -3.62 -6.98 -40.92
N HIS A 17 -4.50 -7.43 -40.04
CA HIS A 17 -4.92 -6.67 -38.84
C HIS A 17 -5.55 -7.63 -37.81
N SER A 18 -4.75 -8.09 -36.84
CA SER A 18 -5.24 -8.64 -35.58
C SER A 18 -4.90 -7.64 -34.48
N ALA A 19 -5.92 -6.92 -33.98
CA ALA A 19 -5.80 -6.10 -32.79
C ALA A 19 -5.60 -7.02 -31.59
N HIS A 20 -4.35 -7.14 -31.11
CA HIS A 20 -4.07 -7.64 -29.78
C HIS A 20 -4.09 -6.43 -28.85
N SER A 21 -5.13 -6.35 -28.02
CA SER A 21 -5.12 -5.51 -26.82
C SER A 21 -4.09 -6.11 -25.87
N VAL A 22 -2.86 -5.57 -25.91
CA VAL A 22 -1.81 -5.91 -24.96
C VAL A 22 -2.19 -5.23 -23.66
N HIS A 23 -2.85 -5.96 -22.77
CA HIS A 23 -2.85 -5.58 -21.36
C HIS A 23 -1.40 -5.66 -20.87
N PRO A 24 -0.88 -4.63 -20.19
CA PRO A 24 0.42 -4.71 -19.56
C PRO A 24 0.43 -5.89 -18.56
N PRO A 25 1.57 -6.55 -18.36
CA PRO A 25 1.68 -7.64 -17.42
C PRO A 25 1.25 -7.14 -16.04
N ILE A 26 0.32 -7.84 -15.41
CA ILE A 26 -0.02 -7.65 -14.00
C ILE A 26 1.26 -7.92 -13.23
N HIS A 27 1.94 -6.88 -12.76
CA HIS A 27 3.13 -7.02 -11.94
C HIS A 27 2.79 -7.90 -10.74
N SER A 28 3.54 -9.00 -10.60
CA SER A 28 3.37 -9.93 -9.48
C SER A 28 3.55 -9.19 -8.17
N SER A 29 2.55 -9.27 -7.30
CA SER A 29 2.41 -8.64 -5.98
C SER A 29 3.44 -9.09 -4.93
N HIS A 30 4.69 -9.38 -5.30
CA HIS A 30 5.67 -10.10 -4.46
C HIS A 30 7.00 -9.38 -4.24
N GLU A 31 7.24 -8.20 -4.82
CA GLU A 31 8.53 -7.50 -4.65
C GLU A 31 8.58 -6.52 -3.46
N TYR A 32 7.46 -6.30 -2.77
CA TYR A 32 7.35 -5.34 -1.67
C TYR A 32 6.87 -5.99 -0.36
N THR A 33 7.50 -7.09 0.06
CA THR A 33 7.16 -7.75 1.34
C THR A 33 7.72 -6.99 2.55
N SER A 34 8.61 -6.01 2.33
CA SER A 34 9.29 -5.24 3.36
C SER A 34 9.57 -3.81 2.89
N LEU A 35 9.64 -2.87 3.84
CA LEU A 35 9.95 -1.48 3.56
C LEU A 35 11.35 -1.36 2.91
N PRO A 36 11.49 -0.73 1.73
CA PRO A 36 12.80 -0.46 1.13
C PRO A 36 13.70 0.35 2.08
N GLU A 37 14.98 -0.02 2.18
CA GLU A 37 15.94 0.66 3.07
C GLU A 37 16.15 2.14 2.71
N THR A 38 15.88 2.50 1.45
CA THR A 38 15.90 3.88 0.94
C THR A 38 14.81 4.74 1.59
N ILE A 39 13.70 4.13 2.03
CA ILE A 39 12.58 4.82 2.67
C ILE A 39 12.75 4.82 4.18
N GLY A 40 13.09 3.68 4.79
CA GLY A 40 13.20 3.59 6.23
C GLY A 40 14.05 2.44 6.71
N ARG A 41 14.49 2.53 7.96
CA ARG A 41 15.34 1.53 8.60
C ARG A 41 14.62 0.93 9.80
N ARG A 42 14.75 -0.38 9.96
CA ARG A 42 14.17 -1.08 11.10
C ARG A 42 14.70 -0.48 12.41
N VAL A 43 13.78 -0.23 13.34
CA VAL A 43 14.11 0.25 14.68
C VAL A 43 14.66 -0.92 15.52
N ASP A 44 15.62 -0.62 16.38
CA ASP A 44 16.17 -1.64 17.27
C ASP A 44 15.11 -2.18 18.25
N PRO A 45 15.28 -3.41 18.77
CA PRO A 45 14.27 -4.02 19.62
C PRO A 45 13.99 -3.26 20.92
N GLN A 46 14.96 -2.52 21.46
CA GLN A 46 14.79 -1.80 22.71
C GLN A 46 13.92 -0.56 22.49
N TYR A 47 14.23 0.23 21.46
CA TYR A 47 13.44 1.41 21.14
C TYR A 47 12.06 1.05 20.57
N SER A 48 11.94 -0.11 19.90
CA SER A 48 10.64 -0.65 19.48
C SER A 48 9.67 -0.86 20.64
N LYS A 49 10.16 -1.24 21.83
CA LYS A 49 9.32 -1.35 23.04
C LYS A 49 8.84 0.01 23.51
N THR A 50 9.73 1.01 23.50
CA THR A 50 9.37 2.40 23.82
C THR A 50 8.29 2.94 22.88
N LEU A 51 8.40 2.67 21.57
CA LEU A 51 7.40 3.06 20.58
C LEU A 51 6.06 2.35 20.81
N HIS A 52 6.07 1.05 21.15
CA HIS A 52 4.85 0.33 21.51
C HIS A 52 4.17 0.92 22.75
N SER A 53 4.93 1.22 23.81
CA SER A 53 4.38 1.88 25.01
C SER A 53 3.74 3.21 24.65
N ARG A 54 4.44 4.02 23.84
CA ARG A 54 3.91 5.32 23.42
C ARG A 54 2.65 5.21 22.57
N LEU A 55 2.60 4.23 21.66
CA LEU A 55 1.42 3.94 20.86
C LEU A 55 0.21 3.56 21.73
N LYS A 56 0.42 2.69 22.74
CA LYS A 56 -0.63 2.30 23.69
C LYS A 56 -1.14 3.49 24.50
N GLU A 57 -0.26 4.39 24.91
CA GLU A 57 -0.64 5.63 25.61
C GLU A 57 -1.48 6.56 24.74
N ILE A 58 -1.06 6.79 23.48
CA ILE A 58 -1.79 7.67 22.54
C ILE A 58 -3.19 7.13 22.26
N LEU A 59 -3.31 5.80 22.08
CA LEU A 59 -4.56 5.16 21.72
C LEU A 59 -5.43 4.76 22.93
N ASN A 60 -4.93 4.91 24.15
CA ASN A 60 -5.51 4.28 25.35
C ASN A 60 -5.84 2.79 25.10
N PHE A 61 -4.92 2.09 24.42
CA PHE A 61 -5.13 0.75 23.90
C PHE A 61 -4.41 -0.28 24.77
N HIS A 62 -5.17 -1.23 25.34
CA HIS A 62 -4.67 -2.17 26.34
C HIS A 62 -4.40 -3.57 25.82
N LEU A 63 -4.78 -3.87 24.56
CA LEU A 63 -4.59 -5.19 23.98
C LEU A 63 -3.22 -5.33 23.30
N GLU A 64 -2.74 -6.57 23.25
CA GLU A 64 -1.56 -6.94 22.47
C GLU A 64 -1.97 -7.21 21.03
N GLY A 65 -1.63 -6.32 20.10
CA GLY A 65 -2.01 -6.47 18.69
C GLY A 65 -1.66 -5.25 17.84
N PHE A 66 -1.83 -5.39 16.53
CA PHE A 66 -1.83 -4.25 15.62
C PHE A 66 -3.14 -3.46 15.83
N PRO A 67 -3.09 -2.14 16.12
CA PRO A 67 -4.30 -1.41 16.51
C PRO A 67 -5.14 -0.95 15.32
N GLY A 68 -4.65 -1.07 14.08
CA GLY A 68 -5.43 -0.73 12.88
C GLY A 68 -6.54 -1.75 12.61
N THR A 69 -7.67 -1.26 12.09
CA THR A 69 -8.83 -2.08 11.71
C THR A 69 -8.48 -3.02 10.56
N GLN A 70 -8.94 -4.28 10.57
CA GLN A 70 -8.71 -5.18 9.43
C GLN A 70 -9.95 -5.22 8.54
N PRO A 71 -9.82 -5.07 7.20
CA PRO A 71 -10.96 -5.19 6.31
C PRO A 71 -11.48 -6.62 6.28
N VAL A 72 -12.77 -6.77 5.97
CA VAL A 72 -13.41 -8.07 5.71
C VAL A 72 -13.69 -8.23 4.22
N SER A 73 -13.71 -9.48 3.75
CA SER A 73 -14.08 -9.78 2.36
C SER A 73 -15.48 -9.27 2.05
N PHE A 74 -15.64 -8.56 0.94
CA PHE A 74 -16.95 -8.10 0.50
C PHE A 74 -17.75 -9.28 -0.10
N GLU A 75 -19.03 -9.39 0.25
CA GLU A 75 -19.92 -10.50 -0.09
C GLU A 75 -21.30 -9.94 -0.46
N SER A 76 -22.12 -10.73 -1.17
CA SER A 76 -23.46 -10.29 -1.60
C SER A 76 -24.35 -9.83 -0.44
N LYS A 77 -24.18 -10.37 0.77
CA LYS A 77 -24.94 -9.95 1.96
C LYS A 77 -24.65 -8.51 2.38
N HIS A 78 -23.45 -7.99 2.11
CA HIS A 78 -23.06 -6.63 2.45
C HIS A 78 -23.73 -5.57 1.55
N LEU A 79 -24.31 -5.95 0.40
CA LEU A 79 -25.08 -5.03 -0.44
C LEU A 79 -26.30 -4.46 0.31
N ALA A 80 -26.91 -5.25 1.19
CA ALA A 80 -28.03 -4.80 2.01
C ALA A 80 -27.59 -3.79 3.09
N GLU A 81 -26.34 -3.87 3.58
CA GLU A 81 -25.76 -2.92 4.52
C GLU A 81 -25.45 -1.58 3.84
N LEU A 82 -24.88 -1.62 2.62
CA LEU A 82 -24.62 -0.43 1.80
C LEU A 82 -25.88 0.39 1.48
N GLN A 83 -27.06 -0.24 1.46
CA GLN A 83 -28.33 0.47 1.25
C GLN A 83 -28.86 1.14 2.52
N ARG A 84 -28.37 0.72 3.70
CA ARG A 84 -28.91 1.12 5.00
C ARG A 84 -28.04 2.15 5.71
N GLU A 85 -26.73 2.12 5.48
CA GLU A 85 -25.76 2.98 6.15
C GLU A 85 -24.94 3.76 5.12
N ASP A 86 -24.39 4.90 5.54
CA ASP A 86 -23.51 5.71 4.69
C ASP A 86 -22.11 5.09 4.61
N TYR A 87 -21.61 4.90 3.39
CA TYR A 87 -20.28 4.36 3.12
C TYR A 87 -19.45 5.30 2.26
N TYR A 88 -18.15 5.34 2.54
CA TYR A 88 -17.13 5.90 1.65
C TYR A 88 -16.51 4.78 0.83
N VAL A 89 -16.08 5.10 -0.40
CA VAL A 89 -15.37 4.17 -1.28
C VAL A 89 -14.09 4.83 -1.82
N CYS A 90 -13.04 4.04 -1.93
CA CYS A 90 -11.79 4.39 -2.59
C CYS A 90 -11.29 3.19 -3.41
N GLU A 91 -10.34 3.44 -4.30
CA GLU A 91 -9.58 2.39 -4.96
C GLU A 91 -8.82 1.56 -3.92
N LYS A 92 -8.81 0.24 -4.11
CA LYS A 92 -7.92 -0.64 -3.36
C LYS A 92 -6.55 -0.65 -4.06
N THR A 93 -5.52 -0.21 -3.37
CA THR A 93 -4.15 -0.29 -3.90
C THR A 93 -3.53 -1.68 -3.67
N ASP A 94 -2.42 -1.92 -4.34
CA ASP A 94 -1.49 -3.03 -4.09
C ASP A 94 -0.32 -2.62 -3.16
N GLY A 95 -0.40 -1.44 -2.55
CA GLY A 95 0.59 -0.93 -1.60
C GLY A 95 0.64 -1.72 -0.29
N ILE A 96 1.66 -1.42 0.52
CA ILE A 96 1.81 -2.00 1.85
C ILE A 96 1.21 -1.06 2.89
N ARG A 97 0.32 -1.58 3.73
CA ARG A 97 -0.27 -0.82 4.82
C ARG A 97 0.71 -0.58 5.97
N TYR A 98 0.77 0.67 6.42
CA TYR A 98 1.49 1.08 7.61
C TYR A 98 0.67 2.08 8.44
N LEU A 99 0.88 2.05 9.76
CA LEU A 99 0.56 3.22 10.57
C LEU A 99 1.76 4.16 10.59
N LEU A 100 1.52 5.45 10.36
CA LEU A 100 2.54 6.50 10.44
C LEU A 100 2.39 7.26 11.76
N LEU A 101 3.40 7.14 12.61
CA LEU A 101 3.45 7.76 13.93
C LEU A 101 4.47 8.90 13.94
N PHE A 102 4.02 10.11 14.28
CA PHE A 102 4.88 11.26 14.55
C PHE A 102 5.10 11.44 16.05
N LEU A 103 6.35 11.59 16.49
CA LEU A 103 6.72 11.80 17.89
C LEU A 103 7.81 12.85 18.04
N GLN A 104 7.91 13.38 19.26
CA GLN A 104 9.11 14.07 19.72
C GLN A 104 10.10 13.05 20.29
N SER A 105 11.20 12.79 19.59
CA SER A 105 12.29 11.94 20.10
C SER A 105 13.32 12.78 20.87
N PRO A 106 14.25 12.14 21.63
CA PRO A 106 15.37 12.84 22.27
C PRO A 106 16.27 13.60 21.28
N LYS A 107 16.27 13.23 20.00
CA LYS A 107 17.08 13.87 18.94
C LYS A 107 16.31 14.91 18.13
N GLY A 108 15.04 15.15 18.45
CA GLY A 108 14.15 16.00 17.66
C GLY A 108 12.88 15.29 17.19
N PRO A 109 12.03 15.99 16.42
CA PRO A 109 10.86 15.41 15.77
C PRO A 109 11.25 14.21 14.90
N ALA A 110 10.45 13.15 14.93
CA ALA A 110 10.71 11.91 14.21
C ALA A 110 9.41 11.25 13.74
N SER A 111 9.50 10.54 12.62
CA SER A 111 8.42 9.72 12.06
C SER A 111 8.79 8.25 12.04
N PHE A 112 7.80 7.41 12.32
CA PHE A 112 7.95 5.96 12.32
C PHE A 112 6.81 5.31 11.55
N LEU A 113 7.11 4.27 10.79
CA LEU A 113 6.13 3.38 10.20
C LEU A 113 5.99 2.12 11.05
N PHE A 114 4.77 1.64 11.19
CA PHE A 114 4.44 0.40 11.90
C PHE A 114 3.66 -0.51 10.97
N ASP A 115 4.23 -1.69 10.66
CA ASP A 115 3.57 -2.65 9.79
C ASP A 115 2.60 -3.60 10.54
N GLN A 116 1.83 -4.35 9.76
CA GLN A 116 0.91 -5.38 10.27
C GLN A 116 1.61 -6.50 11.08
N ASN A 117 2.91 -6.72 10.86
CA ASN A 117 3.73 -7.68 11.60
C ASN A 117 4.29 -7.10 12.91
N ARG A 118 3.88 -5.88 13.26
CA ARG A 118 4.31 -5.12 14.44
C ARG A 118 5.79 -4.76 14.44
N VAL A 119 6.37 -4.54 13.26
CA VAL A 119 7.74 -4.05 13.10
C VAL A 119 7.72 -2.54 12.90
N TRP A 120 8.60 -1.86 13.65
CA TRP A 120 8.82 -0.43 13.55
C TRP A 120 9.96 -0.10 12.60
N TYR A 121 9.76 0.94 11.80
CA TYR A 121 10.76 1.52 10.91
C TYR A 121 10.88 3.00 11.19
N TYR A 122 12.09 3.50 11.36
CA TYR A 122 12.39 4.92 11.37
C TYR A 122 12.47 5.44 9.94
N VAL A 123 11.71 6.49 9.65
CA VAL A 123 11.71 7.15 8.33
C VAL A 123 12.39 8.51 8.48
N PRO A 124 13.57 8.73 7.87
CA PRO A 124 14.23 10.02 7.92
C PRO A 124 13.51 11.04 7.04
N ASN A 125 13.61 12.33 7.42
CA ASN A 125 13.16 13.48 6.63
C ASN A 125 11.65 13.54 6.30
N LEU A 126 10.83 12.70 6.94
CA LEU A 126 9.38 12.76 6.83
C LEU A 126 8.81 13.45 8.06
N LEU A 127 8.53 14.75 7.96
CA LEU A 127 7.92 15.52 9.05
C LEU A 127 6.79 16.37 8.49
N PHE A 128 5.65 16.38 9.18
CA PHE A 128 4.52 17.20 8.78
C PHE A 128 4.47 18.48 9.61
N PRO A 129 4.47 19.66 8.97
CA PRO A 129 4.41 20.92 9.68
C PRO A 129 3.04 21.13 10.31
N MET A 130 3.01 21.85 11.41
CA MET A 130 1.77 22.17 12.09
C MET A 130 1.18 23.49 11.60
N ARG A 131 -0.08 23.45 11.18
CA ARG A 131 -0.75 24.63 10.61
C ARG A 131 -0.73 25.80 11.59
N GLY A 132 -0.20 26.94 11.14
CA GLY A 132 -0.14 28.18 11.92
C GLY A 132 0.92 28.22 13.01
N ARG A 133 1.85 27.25 13.06
CA ARG A 133 2.96 27.23 14.02
C ARG A 133 4.28 26.97 13.30
N ASP A 134 5.02 28.05 13.07
CA ASP A 134 6.29 28.00 12.37
C ASP A 134 7.30 27.12 13.13
N LYS A 135 8.00 26.26 12.38
CA LYS A 135 9.04 25.34 12.90
C LYS A 135 8.53 24.29 13.89
N GLU A 136 7.22 24.11 14.01
CA GLU A 136 6.62 23.01 14.77
C GLU A 136 6.10 21.92 13.82
N TYR A 137 6.23 20.67 14.28
CA TYR A 137 5.80 19.49 13.53
C TYR A 137 4.78 18.70 14.32
N LEU A 138 4.02 17.85 13.63
CA LEU A 138 3.11 16.91 14.27
C LEU A 138 3.85 16.04 15.29
N LYS A 139 3.19 15.80 16.42
CA LYS A 139 3.65 14.93 17.50
C LYS A 139 2.44 14.23 18.10
N ASP A 140 2.65 13.05 18.65
CA ASP A 140 1.59 12.20 19.21
C ASP A 140 0.42 12.01 18.23
N THR A 141 0.75 11.93 16.94
CA THR A 141 -0.21 11.81 15.84
C THR A 141 0.02 10.47 15.15
N LEU A 142 -1.02 9.65 15.07
CA LEU A 142 -1.04 8.38 14.36
C LEU A 142 -1.96 8.49 13.15
N LEU A 143 -1.45 8.13 11.98
CA LEU A 143 -2.19 8.08 10.73
C LEU A 143 -2.20 6.63 10.21
N ASP A 144 -3.27 6.23 9.52
CA ASP A 144 -3.37 4.93 8.85
C ASP A 144 -3.34 5.16 7.33
N GLY A 145 -2.56 4.37 6.61
CA GLY A 145 -2.42 4.52 5.17
C GLY A 145 -1.62 3.41 4.50
N GLU A 146 -1.55 3.49 3.18
CA GLU A 146 -0.80 2.57 2.34
C GLU A 146 0.40 3.29 1.71
N LEU A 147 1.56 2.65 1.76
CA LEU A 147 2.73 3.06 1.00
C LEU A 147 2.66 2.42 -0.39
N VAL A 148 2.50 3.25 -1.41
CA VAL A 148 2.45 2.86 -2.82
C VAL A 148 3.71 3.36 -3.51
N ILE A 149 4.22 2.58 -4.45
CA ILE A 149 5.35 2.97 -5.30
C ILE A 149 4.78 3.26 -6.68
N GLU A 150 4.90 4.51 -7.10
CA GLU A 150 4.47 4.95 -8.43
C GLU A 150 5.67 4.91 -9.38
N SER A 151 5.57 4.13 -10.44
CA SER A 151 6.53 4.12 -11.55
C SER A 151 5.98 4.91 -12.72
N ASP A 152 6.53 6.11 -12.95
CA ASP A 152 6.20 6.91 -14.14
C ASP A 152 6.95 6.35 -15.37
N GLU A 153 6.30 5.51 -16.17
CA GLU A 153 6.91 4.98 -17.41
C GLU A 153 7.06 6.04 -18.54
N ASN A 154 6.59 7.28 -18.34
CA ASN A 154 6.52 8.33 -19.37
C ASN A 154 7.30 9.62 -19.05
N LYS A 155 8.21 9.62 -18.07
CA LYS A 155 9.13 10.75 -17.89
C LYS A 155 10.35 10.57 -18.82
N VAL A 156 10.19 11.04 -20.07
CA VAL A 156 11.28 11.25 -21.04
C VAL A 156 12.04 12.54 -20.72
#